data_AF-E4N6F9-F1
#
_entry.id   AF-E4N6F9-F1
#
_cell.length_a   1.000
_cell.length_b   1.000
_cell.length_c   1.000
_cell.angle_alpha   90.00
_cell.angle_beta   90.00
_cell.angle_gamma   90.00
#
_symmetry.space_group_name_H-M   'P 1'
#
loop_
_entity.id
_entity.type
_entity.pdbx_description
1 polymer ?
#
loop_
_entity_poly.entity_id
_entity_poly.type
_entity_poly.pdbx_seq_one_letter_code
_entity_poly.pdbx_strand_id
1 'polypeptide(L)'
;MALLDVLVTTAAGALSASAGVLLGGFVTRRGQDRQWSRDRQLEVCRELLGHYAAFATLLKRAHADRTAWDYDWAEWSAVLTRVGLVAPADVAAEADRFGRAVDTFLDRVARTAGPLRAPLTEAEFLAAGRDVARAQVRLVNAMRRPLGHGGPPLARPIGGSHTDA
;
A
#
# COMPACT_ATOMS: atom_id res chain seq x y z
N MET A 1 50.82 -44.51 7.95
CA MET A 1 49.41 -44.55 7.53
C MET A 1 48.50 -43.53 8.25
N ALA A 2 48.93 -42.85 9.33
CA ALA A 2 48.06 -41.89 10.04
C ALA A 2 48.09 -40.44 9.48
N LEU A 3 49.14 -40.06 8.74
CA LEU A 3 49.33 -38.67 8.29
C LEU A 3 48.46 -38.31 7.07
N LEU A 4 48.14 -39.29 6.22
CA LEU A 4 47.31 -39.10 5.02
C LEU A 4 45.82 -38.95 5.38
N ASP A 5 45.32 -39.70 6.36
CA ASP A 5 43.91 -39.60 6.81
C ASP A 5 43.58 -38.24 7.41
N VAL A 6 44.51 -37.64 8.17
CA VAL A 6 44.35 -36.31 8.79
C VAL A 6 44.36 -35.20 7.74
N LEU A 7 45.19 -35.31 6.70
CA LEU A 7 45.22 -34.35 5.60
C LEU A 7 43.93 -34.40 4.77
N VAL A 8 43.38 -35.58 4.53
CA VAL A 8 42.12 -35.76 3.79
C VAL A 8 40.92 -35.21 4.57
N THR A 9 40.85 -35.39 5.89
CA THR A 9 39.76 -34.84 6.71
C THR A 9 39.84 -33.32 6.85
N THR A 10 41.04 -32.76 6.97
CA THR A 10 41.23 -31.30 7.14
C THR A 10 40.97 -30.54 5.83
N ALA A 11 41.36 -31.11 4.69
CA ALA A 11 41.08 -30.55 3.36
C ALA A 11 39.59 -30.65 2.98
N ALA A 12 38.90 -31.73 3.36
CA ALA A 12 37.46 -31.89 3.13
C ALA A 12 36.60 -30.93 3.97
N GLY A 13 37.04 -30.60 5.20
CA GLY A 13 36.35 -29.65 6.09
C GLY A 13 36.40 -28.20 5.61
N ALA A 14 37.54 -27.74 5.09
CA ALA A 14 37.72 -26.36 4.62
C ALA A 14 36.95 -26.05 3.32
N LEU A 15 36.81 -27.04 2.43
CA LEU A 15 36.01 -26.92 1.22
C LEU A 15 34.50 -26.92 1.52
N SER A 16 34.05 -27.70 2.50
CA SER A 16 32.64 -27.76 2.93
C SER A 16 32.19 -26.45 3.62
N ALA A 17 33.05 -25.84 4.42
CA ALA A 17 32.77 -24.55 5.07
C ALA A 17 32.65 -23.40 4.05
N SER A 18 33.47 -23.42 2.99
CA SER A 18 33.47 -22.39 1.95
C SER A 18 32.23 -22.49 1.05
N ALA A 19 31.80 -23.71 0.71
CA ALA A 19 30.54 -23.95 -0.01
C ALA A 19 29.31 -23.54 0.81
N GLY A 20 29.31 -23.82 2.13
CA GLY A 20 28.24 -23.42 3.05
C GLY A 20 28.09 -21.90 3.20
N VAL A 21 29.19 -21.15 3.28
CA VAL A 21 29.17 -19.67 3.39
C VAL A 21 28.77 -18.99 2.06
N LEU A 22 29.17 -19.55 0.91
CA LEU A 22 28.77 -19.00 -0.40
C LEU A 22 27.27 -19.26 -0.71
N LEU A 23 26.76 -20.45 -0.36
CA LEU A 23 25.33 -20.76 -0.45
C LEU A 23 24.51 -19.94 0.57
N GLY A 24 25.01 -19.79 1.80
CA GLY A 24 24.40 -18.94 2.82
C GLY A 24 24.35 -17.46 2.43
N GLY A 25 25.44 -16.89 1.93
CA GLY A 25 25.52 -15.50 1.50
C GLY A 25 24.61 -15.17 0.30
N PHE A 26 24.45 -16.09 -0.64
CA PHE A 26 23.56 -15.90 -1.79
C PHE A 26 22.07 -16.05 -1.42
N VAL A 27 21.75 -16.92 -0.46
CA VAL A 27 20.39 -17.07 0.09
C VAL A 27 20.01 -15.88 0.98
N THR A 28 20.92 -15.40 1.83
CA THR A 28 20.68 -14.23 2.69
C THR A 28 20.48 -12.95 1.88
N ARG A 29 21.26 -12.75 0.80
CA ARG A 29 21.12 -11.56 -0.05
C ARG A 29 19.77 -11.50 -0.78
N ARG A 30 19.28 -12.64 -1.31
CA ARG A 30 17.93 -12.70 -1.91
C ARG A 30 16.80 -12.52 -0.91
N GLY A 31 16.99 -12.98 0.33
CA GLY A 31 16.05 -12.74 1.42
C GLY A 31 15.97 -11.26 1.78
N GLN A 32 17.13 -10.59 1.90
CA GLN A 32 17.25 -9.17 2.20
C GLN A 32 16.67 -8.29 1.07
N ASP A 33 16.96 -8.58 -0.20
CA ASP A 33 16.44 -7.80 -1.33
C ASP A 33 14.90 -7.91 -1.44
N ARG A 34 14.33 -9.09 -1.17
CA ARG A 34 12.88 -9.31 -1.16
C ARG A 34 12.20 -8.64 0.02
N GLN A 35 12.81 -8.68 1.19
CA GLN A 35 12.29 -8.01 2.38
C GLN A 35 12.35 -6.49 2.21
N TRP A 36 13.47 -5.96 1.70
CA TRP A 36 13.63 -4.55 1.35
C TRP A 36 12.56 -4.05 0.37
N SER A 37 12.27 -4.84 -0.67
CA SER A 37 11.20 -4.52 -1.63
C SER A 37 9.81 -4.51 -0.99
N ARG A 38 9.51 -5.48 -0.10
CA ARG A 38 8.24 -5.53 0.65
C ARG A 38 8.06 -4.35 1.60
N ASP A 39 9.10 -4.00 2.37
CA ASP A 39 9.04 -2.89 3.32
C ASP A 39 8.84 -1.57 2.58
N ARG A 40 9.49 -1.39 1.42
CA ARG A 40 9.29 -0.21 0.57
C ARG A 40 7.89 -0.14 -0.03
N GLN A 41 7.33 -1.27 -0.46
CA GLN A 41 5.95 -1.34 -0.94
C GLN A 41 4.96 -0.96 0.16
N LEU A 42 5.11 -1.52 1.37
CA LEU A 42 4.27 -1.20 2.52
C LEU A 42 4.31 0.27 2.87
N GLU A 43 5.49 0.89 2.85
CA GLU A 43 5.65 2.30 3.18
C GLU A 43 4.92 3.21 2.19
N VAL A 44 5.12 2.99 0.89
CA VAL A 44 4.46 3.80 -0.15
C VAL A 44 2.94 3.57 -0.17
N CYS A 45 2.50 2.35 0.14
CA CYS A 45 1.08 2.02 0.30
C CYS A 45 0.45 2.71 1.53
N ARG A 46 1.17 2.73 2.67
CA ARG A 46 0.78 3.43 3.89
C ARG A 46 0.63 4.92 3.63
N GLU A 47 1.57 5.50 2.89
CA GLU A 47 1.56 6.91 2.51
C GLU A 47 0.34 7.24 1.64
N LEU A 48 0.05 6.44 0.60
CA LEU A 48 -1.15 6.59 -0.24
C LEU A 48 -2.44 6.60 0.59
N LEU A 49 -2.59 5.62 1.48
CA LEU A 49 -3.77 5.50 2.32
C LEU A 49 -3.84 6.64 3.37
N GLY A 50 -2.69 7.11 3.84
CA GLY A 50 -2.58 8.27 4.72
C GLY A 50 -3.07 9.55 4.06
N HIS A 51 -2.61 9.83 2.84
CA HIS A 51 -3.07 10.96 2.03
C HIS A 51 -4.57 10.89 1.78
N TYR A 52 -5.09 9.71 1.43
CA TYR A 52 -6.53 9.50 1.30
C TYR A 52 -7.31 9.85 2.57
N ALA A 53 -6.90 9.28 3.71
CA ALA A 53 -7.58 9.55 4.98
C ALA A 53 -7.54 11.03 5.37
N ALA A 54 -6.41 11.70 5.09
CA ALA A 54 -6.23 13.12 5.36
C ALA A 54 -7.21 13.98 4.57
N PHE A 55 -7.22 13.89 3.23
CA PHE A 55 -8.12 14.73 2.43
C PHE A 55 -9.58 14.36 2.63
N ALA A 56 -9.92 13.07 2.83
CA ALA A 56 -11.31 12.66 3.00
C ALA A 56 -11.90 13.17 4.32
N THR A 57 -11.10 13.19 5.39
CA THR A 57 -11.48 13.79 6.68
C THR A 57 -11.62 15.30 6.58
N LEU A 58 -10.65 15.95 5.93
CA LEU A 58 -10.64 17.39 5.70
C LEU A 58 -11.89 17.81 4.90
N LEU A 59 -12.22 17.08 3.85
CA LEU A 59 -13.40 17.35 3.02
C LEU A 59 -14.72 17.06 3.76
N LYS A 60 -14.79 15.97 4.55
CA LYS A 60 -15.95 15.69 5.42
C LYS A 60 -16.22 16.86 6.37
N ARG A 61 -15.17 17.39 7.01
CA ARG A 61 -15.28 18.58 7.87
C ARG A 61 -15.69 19.83 7.08
N ALA A 62 -15.11 20.03 5.90
CA ALA A 62 -15.47 21.16 5.05
C ALA A 62 -16.97 21.19 4.72
N HIS A 63 -17.59 20.04 4.42
CA HIS A 63 -19.03 19.97 4.20
C HIS A 63 -19.85 20.22 5.47
N ALA A 64 -19.41 19.69 6.62
CA ALA A 64 -20.09 19.89 7.89
C ALA A 64 -20.07 21.37 8.33
N ASP A 65 -18.89 21.99 8.25
CA ASP A 65 -18.65 23.34 8.73
C ASP A 65 -18.93 24.42 7.66
N ARG A 66 -19.20 23.99 6.42
CA ARG A 66 -19.38 24.85 5.24
C ARG A 66 -18.19 25.77 5.03
N THR A 67 -17.00 25.20 5.07
CA THR A 67 -15.74 25.93 4.95
C THR A 67 -15.05 25.67 3.63
N ALA A 68 -14.20 26.62 3.22
CA ALA A 68 -13.24 26.37 2.16
C ALA A 68 -12.24 25.31 2.61
N TRP A 69 -11.64 24.64 1.65
CA TRP A 69 -10.74 23.53 1.90
C TRP A 69 -9.62 23.55 0.87
N ASP A 70 -8.44 23.15 1.28
CA ASP A 70 -7.26 23.09 0.44
C ASP A 70 -6.45 21.85 0.82
N TYR A 71 -5.86 21.22 -0.19
CA TYR A 71 -5.13 19.98 -0.03
C TYR A 71 -4.08 19.87 -1.14
N ASP A 72 -2.92 19.32 -0.79
CA ASP A 72 -1.82 19.16 -1.72
C ASP A 72 -2.09 18.02 -2.73
N TRP A 73 -2.70 18.40 -3.86
CA TRP A 73 -2.99 17.49 -4.96
C TRP A 73 -1.73 17.05 -5.70
N ALA A 74 -0.66 17.85 -5.68
CA ALA A 74 0.60 17.49 -6.31
C ALA A 74 1.21 16.30 -5.56
N GLU A 75 1.19 16.33 -4.23
CA GLU A 75 1.67 15.22 -3.40
C GLU A 75 0.83 13.95 -3.60
N TRP A 76 -0.50 14.06 -3.70
CA TRP A 76 -1.36 12.92 -4.05
C TRP A 76 -0.97 12.25 -5.37
N SER A 77 -0.78 13.04 -6.43
CA SER A 77 -0.35 12.54 -7.73
C SER A 77 1.07 11.95 -7.69
N ALA A 78 1.97 12.55 -6.91
CA ALA A 78 3.32 12.05 -6.72
C ALA A 78 3.33 10.68 -6.03
N VAL A 79 2.51 10.50 -4.98
CA VAL A 79 2.39 9.22 -4.26
C VAL A 79 1.86 8.12 -5.19
N LEU A 80 0.81 8.39 -5.99
CA LEU A 80 0.30 7.41 -6.96
C LEU A 80 1.37 6.99 -7.98
N THR A 81 2.16 7.95 -8.46
CA THR A 81 3.29 7.69 -9.37
C THR A 81 4.34 6.82 -8.68
N ARG A 82 4.68 7.11 -7.41
CA ARG A 82 5.63 6.32 -6.61
C ARG A 82 5.15 4.89 -6.40
N VAL A 83 3.84 4.67 -6.18
CA VAL A 83 3.25 3.32 -6.12
C VAL A 83 3.50 2.58 -7.44
N GLY A 84 3.25 3.21 -8.58
CA GLY A 84 3.47 2.63 -9.90
C GLY A 84 4.93 2.23 -10.18
N LEU A 85 5.89 2.88 -9.54
CA LEU A 85 7.33 2.59 -9.69
C LEU A 85 7.80 1.41 -8.84
N VAL A 86 7.25 1.23 -7.64
CA VAL A 86 7.79 0.27 -6.64
C VAL A 86 6.90 -0.95 -6.41
N ALA A 87 5.62 -0.85 -6.75
CA ALA A 87 4.64 -1.90 -6.47
C ALA A 87 4.62 -2.96 -7.57
N PRO A 88 4.28 -4.22 -7.23
CA PRO A 88 3.97 -5.23 -8.23
C PRO A 88 2.82 -4.79 -9.13
N ALA A 89 2.79 -5.29 -10.37
CA ALA A 89 1.85 -4.85 -11.39
C ALA A 89 0.37 -4.95 -10.97
N ASP A 90 0.00 -5.96 -10.20
CA ASP A 90 -1.37 -6.13 -9.70
C ASP A 90 -1.75 -5.09 -8.64
N VAL A 91 -0.82 -4.73 -7.75
CA VAL A 91 -1.00 -3.66 -6.76
C VAL A 91 -1.06 -2.30 -7.44
N ALA A 92 -0.17 -2.04 -8.42
CA ALA A 92 -0.19 -0.80 -9.19
C ALA A 92 -1.50 -0.61 -9.95
N ALA A 93 -2.04 -1.67 -10.55
CA ALA A 93 -3.33 -1.63 -11.24
C ALA A 93 -4.50 -1.32 -10.29
N GLU A 94 -4.52 -1.89 -9.09
CA GLU A 94 -5.55 -1.55 -8.10
C GLU A 94 -5.36 -0.14 -7.50
N ALA A 95 -4.12 0.35 -7.39
CA ALA A 95 -3.85 1.72 -6.94
C ALA A 95 -4.34 2.75 -7.95
N ASP A 96 -4.14 2.49 -9.23
CA ASP A 96 -4.66 3.29 -10.34
C ASP A 96 -6.21 3.28 -10.39
N ARG A 97 -6.84 2.11 -10.19
CA ARG A 97 -8.31 2.02 -10.00
C ARG A 97 -8.81 2.81 -8.80
N PHE A 98 -8.05 2.79 -7.70
CA PHE A 98 -8.37 3.57 -6.51
C PHE A 98 -8.25 5.08 -6.78
N GLY A 99 -7.18 5.52 -7.45
CA GLY A 99 -7.02 6.90 -7.89
C GLY A 99 -8.20 7.41 -8.74
N ARG A 100 -8.62 6.64 -9.74
CA ARG A 100 -9.81 6.98 -10.55
C ARG A 100 -11.10 7.06 -9.75
N ALA A 101 -11.28 6.17 -8.77
CA ALA A 101 -12.45 6.21 -7.88
C ALA A 101 -12.44 7.49 -7.04
N VAL A 102 -11.27 7.89 -6.53
CA VAL A 102 -11.07 9.17 -5.84
C VAL A 102 -11.40 10.35 -6.75
N ASP A 103 -10.92 10.37 -8.00
CA ASP A 103 -11.22 11.46 -8.94
C ASP A 103 -12.72 11.61 -9.18
N THR A 104 -13.42 10.47 -9.35
CA THR A 104 -14.88 10.45 -9.52
C THR A 104 -15.60 10.97 -8.28
N PHE A 105 -15.13 10.56 -7.10
CA PHE A 105 -15.66 11.05 -5.84
C PHE A 105 -15.47 12.56 -5.69
N LEU A 106 -14.26 13.07 -5.94
CA LEU A 106 -13.95 14.50 -5.87
C LEU A 106 -14.78 15.31 -6.88
N ASP A 107 -15.00 14.78 -8.08
CA ASP A 107 -15.87 15.43 -9.05
C ASP A 107 -17.27 15.69 -8.48
N ARG A 108 -17.78 14.71 -7.74
CA ARG A 108 -19.09 14.79 -7.09
C ARG A 108 -19.08 15.70 -5.87
N VAL A 109 -18.14 15.51 -4.94
CA VAL A 109 -18.20 16.13 -3.61
C VAL A 109 -17.49 17.49 -3.54
N ALA A 110 -16.50 17.73 -4.39
CA ALA A 110 -15.77 19.01 -4.41
C ALA A 110 -16.23 19.94 -5.52
N ARG A 111 -16.41 19.42 -6.74
CA ARG A 111 -16.71 20.25 -7.92
C ARG A 111 -18.21 20.47 -8.11
N THR A 112 -18.99 19.40 -8.06
CA THR A 112 -20.45 19.46 -8.28
C THR A 112 -21.18 19.94 -7.02
N ALA A 113 -20.95 19.28 -5.88
CA ALA A 113 -21.59 19.59 -4.60
C ALA A 113 -20.63 20.30 -3.63
N GLY A 114 -19.93 21.35 -4.10
CA GLY A 114 -18.86 21.97 -3.31
C GLY A 114 -19.31 22.43 -1.91
N PRO A 115 -18.46 22.32 -0.85
CA PRO A 115 -18.83 22.57 0.54
C PRO A 115 -19.49 23.93 0.84
N LEU A 116 -19.13 24.96 0.07
CA LEU A 116 -19.68 26.32 0.24
C LEU A 116 -21.00 26.54 -0.50
N ARG A 117 -21.23 25.83 -1.61
CA ARG A 117 -22.39 26.06 -2.50
C ARG A 117 -23.53 25.09 -2.24
N ALA A 118 -23.20 23.82 -2.02
CA ALA A 118 -24.16 22.74 -1.84
C ALA A 118 -23.56 21.69 -0.90
N PRO A 119 -23.40 22.01 0.40
CA PRO A 119 -22.83 21.08 1.37
C PRO A 119 -23.67 19.80 1.44
N LEU A 120 -22.99 18.66 1.43
CA LEU A 120 -23.61 17.35 1.58
C LEU A 120 -23.87 17.07 3.06
N THR A 121 -24.98 16.40 3.35
CA THR A 121 -25.17 15.74 4.64
C THR A 121 -24.14 14.61 4.82
N GLU A 122 -23.95 14.17 6.06
CA GLU A 122 -23.07 13.05 6.34
C GLU A 122 -23.47 11.79 5.55
N ALA A 123 -24.76 11.44 5.52
CA ALA A 123 -25.25 10.28 4.77
C ALA A 123 -24.97 10.38 3.27
N GLU A 124 -25.11 11.57 2.67
CA GLU A 124 -24.82 11.80 1.26
C GLU A 124 -23.31 11.73 0.96
N PHE A 125 -22.48 12.27 1.85
CA PHE A 125 -21.02 12.18 1.75
C PHE A 125 -20.55 10.72 1.83
N LEU A 126 -21.08 9.96 2.79
CA LEU A 126 -20.84 8.52 2.92
C LEU A 126 -21.28 7.76 1.65
N ALA A 127 -22.48 8.08 1.14
CA ALA A 127 -23.01 7.47 -0.07
C ALA A 127 -22.16 7.77 -1.32
N ALA A 128 -21.61 8.98 -1.43
CA ALA A 128 -20.71 9.37 -2.50
C ALA A 128 -19.37 8.62 -2.45
N GLY A 129 -18.86 8.30 -1.26
CA GLY A 129 -17.59 7.60 -1.05
C GLY A 129 -17.63 6.09 -1.22
N ARG A 130 -18.80 5.47 -1.49
CA ARG A 130 -18.93 3.99 -1.54
C ARG A 130 -18.02 3.32 -2.55
N ASP A 131 -17.85 3.90 -3.73
CA ASP A 131 -17.00 3.30 -4.76
C ASP A 131 -15.51 3.44 -4.43
N VAL A 132 -15.13 4.53 -3.76
CA VAL A 132 -13.78 4.71 -3.20
C VAL A 132 -13.51 3.67 -2.12
N ALA A 133 -14.46 3.46 -1.20
CA ALA A 133 -14.37 2.45 -0.16
C ALA A 133 -14.21 1.03 -0.74
N ARG A 134 -14.97 0.69 -1.80
CA ARG A 134 -14.81 -0.59 -2.51
C ARG A 134 -13.43 -0.71 -3.18
N ALA A 135 -12.95 0.36 -3.79
CA ALA A 135 -11.63 0.38 -4.43
C ALA A 135 -10.50 0.25 -3.41
N GLN A 136 -10.62 0.92 -2.25
CA GLN A 136 -9.69 0.79 -1.13
C GLN A 136 -9.60 -0.66 -0.66
N VAL A 137 -10.72 -1.36 -0.51
CA VAL A 137 -10.74 -2.78 -0.13
C VAL A 137 -10.00 -3.66 -1.14
N ARG A 138 -10.22 -3.45 -2.44
CA ARG A 138 -9.50 -4.20 -3.48
C ARG A 138 -8.01 -3.95 -3.43
N LEU A 139 -7.62 -2.68 -3.28
CA LEU A 139 -6.23 -2.27 -3.16
C LEU A 139 -5.55 -2.90 -1.93
N VAL A 140 -6.17 -2.81 -0.74
CA VAL A 140 -5.64 -3.43 0.48
C VAL A 140 -5.54 -4.95 0.33
N ASN A 141 -6.54 -5.59 -0.29
CA ASN A 141 -6.47 -7.03 -0.56
C ASN A 141 -5.35 -7.40 -1.54
N ALA A 142 -5.08 -6.57 -2.56
CA ALA A 142 -3.93 -6.76 -3.44
C ALA A 142 -2.62 -6.64 -2.66
N MET A 143 -2.48 -5.63 -1.80
CA MET A 143 -1.30 -5.45 -0.93
C MET A 143 -1.09 -6.59 0.07
N ARG A 144 -2.18 -7.25 0.54
CA ARG A 144 -2.10 -8.38 1.48
C ARG A 144 -1.57 -9.66 0.86
N ARG A 145 -1.79 -9.89 -0.45
CA ARG A 145 -1.38 -11.12 -1.13
C ARG A 145 0.14 -11.34 -1.09
N PRO A 146 1.00 -10.35 -1.45
CA PRO A 146 2.45 -10.49 -1.32
C PRO A 146 2.93 -10.69 0.11
N LEU A 147 2.13 -10.40 1.15
CA LEU A 147 2.54 -10.53 2.57
C LEU A 147 2.29 -11.93 3.14
N GLY A 148 1.87 -12.90 2.32
CA GLY A 148 1.61 -14.27 2.77
C GLY A 148 0.40 -14.39 3.70
N HIS A 149 -0.46 -13.37 3.77
CA HIS A 149 -1.68 -13.41 4.56
C HIS A 149 -2.72 -14.26 3.81
N GLY A 150 -2.69 -15.59 4.04
CA GLY A 150 -3.62 -16.57 3.46
C GLY A 150 -5.03 -16.56 4.03
N GLY A 151 -5.37 -15.56 4.85
CA GLY A 151 -6.72 -15.38 5.37
C GLY A 151 -7.69 -14.87 4.28
N PRO A 152 -9.00 -14.93 4.53
CA PRO A 152 -10.00 -14.44 3.59
C PRO A 152 -9.77 -12.95 3.25
N PRO A 153 -10.13 -12.54 2.01
CA PRO A 153 -10.08 -11.13 1.63
C PRO A 153 -10.97 -10.30 2.57
N LEU A 154 -10.56 -9.06 2.82
CA LEU A 154 -11.41 -8.12 3.54
C LEU A 154 -12.68 -7.89 2.73
N ALA A 155 -13.83 -8.01 3.38
CA ALA A 155 -15.14 -7.74 2.77
C ALA A 155 -15.56 -6.26 2.87
N ARG A 156 -14.96 -5.53 3.81
CA ARG A 156 -15.26 -4.13 4.10
C ARG A 156 -13.97 -3.34 4.38
N PRO A 157 -13.95 -2.03 4.10
CA PRO A 157 -12.84 -1.18 4.49
C PRO A 157 -12.65 -1.23 6.01
N ILE A 158 -11.39 -1.18 6.46
CA ILE A 158 -11.04 -1.02 7.87
C ILE A 158 -10.50 0.40 8.01
N GLY A 159 -11.27 1.25 8.69
CA GLY A 159 -10.99 2.68 8.83
C GLY A 159 -11.36 3.52 7.60
N GLY A 160 -11.40 4.85 7.80
CA GLY A 160 -11.74 5.85 6.79
C GLY A 160 -12.94 6.72 7.21
N SER A 161 -13.11 7.88 6.59
CA SER A 161 -14.26 8.79 6.84
C SER A 161 -15.60 8.22 6.35
N HIS A 162 -15.59 7.03 5.77
CA HIS A 162 -16.74 6.37 5.14
C HIS A 162 -17.27 5.15 5.92
N THR A 163 -16.75 4.86 7.12
CA THR A 163 -16.99 3.58 7.82
C THR A 163 -18.04 3.58 8.93
N ASP A 164 -18.96 4.55 8.97
CA ASP A 164 -20.09 4.49 9.91
C ASP A 164 -21.42 4.26 9.15
N ALA A 165 -21.86 3.00 9.21
CA ALA A 165 -23.26 2.57 9.16
C ALA A 165 -23.41 1.33 10.02
#